data_AF-A0A8S0HBH6-F1
#
_entry.id   AF-A0A8S0HBH6-F1
#
_cell.length_a   1.000
_cell.length_b   1.000
_cell.length_c   1.000
_cell.angle_alpha   90.00
_cell.angle_beta   90.00
_cell.angle_gamma   90.00
#
_symmetry.space_group_name_H-M   'P 1'
#
loop_
_entity.id
_entity.type
_entity.pdbx_description
1 polymer ?
#
loop_
_entity_poly.entity_id
_entity_poly.type
_entity_poly.pdbx_seq_one_letter_code
_entity_poly.pdbx_strand_id
1 'polypeptide(L)'
;MPDQFIKEHIEELRQTKSLLSNDLGTASALAWRLQRPEVTLYNTEGELKYGLAYADSAQRKVSMAEVGQWVSEARKQGSVGVVMRVKDVVESEEVALLPPGGKRYEEGNMLVLILPQSQP
;
A
#
# COMPACT_ATOMS: atom_id res chain seq x y z
N MET A 1 -15.91 1.52 8.77
CA MET A 1 -14.79 1.79 9.71
C MET A 1 -13.53 1.22 9.08
N PRO A 2 -12.36 1.86 9.21
CA PRO A 2 -11.13 1.44 8.54
C PRO A 2 -10.78 -0.04 8.75
N ASP A 3 -11.00 -0.49 9.98
CA ASP A 3 -10.68 -1.84 10.43
C ASP A 3 -11.56 -2.93 9.81
N GLN A 4 -12.79 -2.63 9.41
CA GLN A 4 -13.71 -3.63 8.86
C GLN A 4 -13.35 -3.96 7.41
N PHE A 5 -13.19 -2.95 6.57
CA PHE A 5 -12.81 -3.11 5.17
C PHE A 5 -11.44 -3.80 5.00
N ILE A 6 -10.45 -3.43 5.82
CA ILE A 6 -9.14 -4.11 5.82
C ILE A 6 -9.31 -5.58 6.20
N LYS A 7 -10.18 -5.90 7.17
CA LYS A 7 -10.46 -7.30 7.56
C LYS A 7 -11.12 -8.09 6.43
N GLU A 8 -12.03 -7.48 5.67
CA GLU A 8 -12.70 -8.16 4.56
C GLU A 8 -11.73 -8.58 3.45
N HIS A 9 -10.69 -7.77 3.22
CA HIS A 9 -9.67 -8.06 2.21
C HIS A 9 -8.35 -8.62 2.78
N ILE A 10 -8.28 -8.89 4.09
CA ILE A 10 -7.03 -9.28 4.75
C ILE A 10 -6.51 -10.62 4.24
N GLU A 11 -7.40 -11.55 3.90
CA GLU A 11 -7.02 -12.87 3.39
C GLU A 11 -6.42 -12.77 1.98
N GLU A 12 -7.00 -11.94 1.11
CA GLU A 12 -6.44 -11.67 -0.22
C GLU A 12 -5.08 -10.98 -0.11
N LEU A 13 -4.97 -9.96 0.77
CA LEU A 13 -3.72 -9.27 1.03
C LEU A 13 -2.64 -10.22 1.60
N ARG A 14 -3.02 -11.19 2.44
CA ARG A 14 -2.11 -12.20 2.98
C ARG A 14 -1.47 -13.06 1.90
N GLN A 15 -2.19 -13.32 0.81
CA GLN A 15 -1.70 -14.13 -0.32
C GLN A 15 -0.76 -13.35 -1.25
N THR A 16 -0.68 -12.02 -1.10
CA THR A 16 0.23 -11.21 -1.92
C THR A 16 1.68 -11.37 -1.50
N LYS A 17 2.62 -11.25 -2.44
CA LYS A 17 4.05 -11.34 -2.15
C LYS A 17 4.58 -10.06 -1.53
N SER A 18 4.16 -8.90 -2.04
CA SER A 18 4.60 -7.58 -1.59
C SER A 18 3.43 -6.71 -1.17
N LEU A 19 3.63 -5.88 -0.16
CA LEU A 19 2.62 -4.98 0.39
C LEU A 19 3.07 -3.52 0.28
N LEU A 20 2.13 -2.64 -0.05
CA LEU A 20 2.35 -1.19 -0.15
C LEU A 20 1.20 -0.42 0.52
N SER A 21 1.52 0.65 1.24
CA SER A 21 0.54 1.55 1.84
C SER A 21 1.03 2.99 1.95
N ASN A 22 0.13 3.96 1.77
CA ASN A 22 0.46 5.39 1.87
C ASN A 22 0.16 6.01 3.25
N ASP A 23 -0.40 5.23 4.17
CA ASP A 23 -0.76 5.68 5.51
C ASP A 23 -0.02 4.85 6.55
N LEU A 24 0.72 5.50 7.45
CA LEU A 24 1.57 4.80 8.43
C LEU A 24 0.75 3.92 9.39
N GLY A 25 -0.44 4.39 9.77
CA GLY A 25 -1.35 3.65 10.64
C GLY A 25 -1.85 2.37 9.96
N THR A 26 -2.18 2.46 8.69
CA THR A 26 -2.62 1.35 7.84
C THR A 26 -1.49 0.37 7.60
N ALA A 27 -0.28 0.85 7.29
CA ALA A 27 0.91 0.01 7.14
C ALA A 27 1.23 -0.78 8.43
N SER A 28 1.16 -0.12 9.59
CA SER A 28 1.39 -0.74 10.90
C SER A 28 0.31 -1.78 11.23
N ALA A 29 -0.95 -1.45 10.95
CA ALA A 29 -2.08 -2.35 11.08
C ALA A 29 -1.94 -3.60 10.20
N LEU A 30 -1.51 -3.44 8.95
CA LEU A 30 -1.25 -4.55 8.03
C LEU A 30 -0.10 -5.42 8.52
N ALA A 31 1.01 -4.80 8.95
CA ALA A 31 2.16 -5.52 9.44
C ALA A 31 1.81 -6.40 10.64
N TRP A 32 1.02 -5.85 11.57
CA TRP A 32 0.53 -6.59 12.73
C TRP A 32 -0.45 -7.72 12.34
N ARG A 33 -1.48 -7.41 11.56
CA ARG A 33 -2.55 -8.37 11.20
C ARG A 33 -2.08 -9.50 10.30
N LEU A 34 -1.17 -9.20 9.38
CA LEU A 34 -0.58 -10.18 8.47
C LEU A 34 0.62 -10.90 9.10
N GLN A 35 1.13 -10.41 10.23
CA GLN A 35 2.42 -10.80 10.81
C GLN A 35 3.56 -10.65 9.80
N ARG A 36 3.50 -9.59 8.98
CA ARG A 36 4.48 -9.28 7.93
C ARG A 36 5.07 -7.89 8.15
N PRO A 37 6.27 -7.77 8.72
CA PRO A 37 6.89 -6.46 8.94
C PRO A 37 7.28 -5.75 7.63
N GLU A 38 7.24 -6.47 6.51
CA GLU A 38 7.64 -5.99 5.19
C GLU A 38 6.47 -5.30 4.46
N VAL A 39 6.09 -4.11 4.94
CA VAL A 39 5.16 -3.21 4.25
C VAL A 39 5.93 -2.01 3.71
N THR A 40 5.79 -1.75 2.41
CA THR A 40 6.42 -0.61 1.74
C THR A 40 5.56 0.63 1.94
N LEU A 41 6.20 1.73 2.30
CA LEU A 41 5.55 3.01 2.53
C LEU A 41 5.57 3.84 1.25
N TYR A 42 4.41 4.26 0.79
CA TYR A 42 4.24 5.08 -0.40
C TYR A 42 4.01 6.53 -0.02
N ASN A 43 4.90 7.43 -0.44
CA ASN A 43 4.75 8.88 -0.32
C ASN A 43 4.34 9.40 1.09
N THR A 44 4.72 8.68 2.16
CA THR A 44 4.40 9.00 3.56
C THR A 44 5.07 10.27 4.11
N GLU A 45 5.78 11.04 3.28
CA GLU A 45 6.53 12.22 3.69
C GLU A 45 5.64 13.35 4.22
N GLY A 46 4.38 13.43 3.77
CA GLY A 46 3.40 14.39 4.29
C GLY A 46 2.96 14.12 5.75
N GLU A 47 2.94 12.86 6.19
CA GLU A 47 2.47 12.46 7.53
C GLU A 47 3.57 12.52 8.61
N LEU A 48 4.84 12.64 8.23
CA LEU A 48 5.98 12.72 9.16
C LEU A 48 6.04 14.03 9.96
N LYS A 49 5.14 14.99 9.72
CA LYS A 49 5.06 16.22 10.50
C LYS A 49 4.55 16.03 11.94
N TYR A 50 3.94 14.88 12.28
CA TYR A 50 3.28 14.71 13.59
C TYR A 50 3.56 13.39 14.34
N GLY A 51 4.22 12.39 13.73
CA GLY A 51 4.45 11.08 14.35
C GLY A 51 5.91 10.67 14.35
N LEU A 52 6.53 10.73 15.52
CA LEU A 52 7.84 10.17 15.92
C LEU A 52 8.49 9.22 14.90
N ALA A 53 9.69 9.61 14.47
CA ALA A 53 10.55 8.91 13.55
C ALA A 53 10.66 7.40 13.85
N TYR A 54 9.97 6.58 13.06
CA TYR A 54 10.44 5.21 12.82
C TYR A 54 11.73 5.32 12.00
N ALA A 55 12.86 5.41 12.70
CA ALA A 55 14.20 5.48 12.12
C ALA A 55 14.54 4.26 11.25
N ASP A 56 13.78 3.17 11.37
CA ASP A 56 13.96 1.92 10.60
C ASP A 56 13.12 1.88 9.30
N SER A 57 12.17 2.80 9.10
CA SER A 57 11.30 2.81 7.91
C SER A 57 11.92 3.47 6.68
N ALA A 58 13.11 4.09 6.82
CA ALA A 58 13.77 4.79 5.72
C ALA A 58 14.12 3.87 4.54
N GLN A 59 14.34 2.57 4.79
CA GLN A 59 14.77 1.62 3.75
C GLN A 59 13.64 1.14 2.83
N ARG A 60 12.37 1.42 3.16
CA ARG A 60 11.19 0.88 2.45
C ARG A 60 10.20 1.96 2.05
N LYS A 61 10.71 3.14 1.66
CA LYS A 61 9.90 4.23 1.13
C LYS A 61 9.98 4.26 -0.38
N VAL A 62 8.84 4.53 -1.01
CA VAL A 62 8.70 4.69 -2.45
C VAL A 62 7.99 6.01 -2.69
N SER A 63 8.55 6.84 -3.56
CA SER A 63 8.00 8.15 -3.90
C SER A 63 6.94 8.04 -5.01
N MET A 64 6.15 9.08 -5.25
CA MET A 64 5.23 9.18 -6.40
C MET A 64 5.91 8.88 -7.74
N ALA A 65 7.16 9.32 -7.91
CA ALA A 65 7.94 9.08 -9.12
C ALA A 65 8.39 7.61 -9.28
N GLU A 66 8.56 6.89 -8.16
CA GLU A 66 9.14 5.54 -8.14
C GLU A 66 8.08 4.44 -8.09
N VAL A 67 6.85 4.77 -7.68
CA VAL A 67 5.79 3.79 -7.42
C VAL A 67 5.46 2.93 -8.62
N GLY A 68 5.40 3.50 -9.83
CA GLY A 68 5.11 2.75 -11.05
C GLY A 68 6.16 1.69 -11.34
N GLN A 69 7.44 2.05 -11.19
CA GLN A 69 8.56 1.12 -11.38
C GLN A 69 8.59 0.08 -10.25
N TRP A 70 8.45 0.51 -9.00
CA TRP A 70 8.45 -0.40 -7.85
C TRP A 70 7.34 -1.45 -7.94
N VAL A 71 6.11 -1.04 -8.26
CA VAL A 71 4.99 -1.98 -8.43
C VAL A 71 5.28 -2.94 -9.58
N SER A 72 5.84 -2.45 -10.69
CA SER A 72 6.19 -3.31 -11.82
C SER A 72 7.22 -4.37 -11.46
N GLU A 73 8.27 -3.99 -10.71
CA GLU A 73 9.30 -4.92 -10.23
C GLU A 73 8.76 -5.90 -9.18
N ALA A 74 7.95 -5.41 -8.23
CA ALA A 74 7.29 -6.26 -7.23
C ALA A 74 6.35 -7.28 -7.89
N ARG A 75 5.63 -6.87 -8.94
CA ARG A 75 4.75 -7.74 -9.73
C ARG A 75 5.49 -8.83 -10.50
N LYS A 76 6.78 -8.66 -10.82
CA LYS A 76 7.59 -9.73 -11.42
C LYS A 76 7.91 -10.84 -10.41
N GLN A 77 7.98 -10.51 -9.13
CA GLN A 77 8.33 -11.44 -8.05
C GLN A 77 7.11 -12.13 -7.44
N GLY A 78 5.91 -11.56 -7.60
CA GLY A 78 4.66 -12.11 -7.11
C GLY A 78 3.51 -11.11 -7.19
N SER A 79 2.34 -11.46 -6.67
CA SER A 79 1.23 -10.51 -6.55
C SER A 79 1.55 -9.38 -5.57
N VAL A 80 0.96 -8.21 -5.78
CA VAL A 80 1.18 -7.01 -4.97
C VAL A 80 -0.14 -6.56 -4.36
N GLY A 81 -0.18 -6.47 -3.04
CA GLY A 81 -1.30 -5.91 -2.29
C GLY A 81 -1.03 -4.45 -1.97
N VAL A 82 -1.91 -3.57 -2.40
CA VAL A 82 -1.84 -2.14 -2.12
C VAL A 82 -3.02 -1.76 -1.26
N VAL A 83 -2.77 -1.05 -0.16
CA VAL A 83 -3.84 -0.48 0.67
C VAL A 83 -3.56 0.99 0.89
N MET A 84 -4.39 1.84 0.32
CA MET A 84 -4.25 3.27 0.43
C MET A 84 -5.42 3.91 1.15
N ARG A 85 -5.14 5.00 1.84
CA ARG A 85 -6.14 5.93 2.34
C ARG A 85 -6.06 7.19 1.50
N VAL A 86 -7.20 7.71 1.06
CA VAL A 86 -7.32 8.88 0.19
C VAL A 86 -8.11 9.94 0.97
N LYS A 87 -7.43 10.84 1.65
CA LYS A 87 -8.04 11.90 2.46
C LYS A 87 -8.28 13.15 1.62
N ASP A 88 -7.41 13.44 0.66
CA ASP A 88 -7.44 14.65 -0.17
C ASP A 88 -7.23 14.39 -1.68
N VAL A 89 -7.37 15.45 -2.48
CA VAL A 89 -7.20 15.41 -3.94
C VAL A 89 -5.80 14.94 -4.34
N VAL A 90 -4.77 15.33 -3.59
CA VAL A 90 -3.38 14.92 -3.84
C VAL A 90 -3.24 13.40 -3.77
N GLU A 91 -3.83 12.75 -2.76
CA GLU A 91 -3.80 11.29 -2.63
C GLU A 91 -4.61 10.58 -3.72
N SER A 92 -5.57 11.28 -4.34
CA SER A 92 -6.30 10.74 -5.50
C SER A 92 -5.41 10.70 -6.74
N GLU A 93 -4.53 11.69 -6.91
CA GLU A 93 -3.50 11.67 -7.96
C GLU A 93 -2.46 10.57 -7.70
N GLU A 94 -2.10 10.34 -6.44
CA GLU A 94 -1.20 9.24 -6.05
C GLU A 94 -1.74 7.86 -6.44
N VAL A 95 -3.05 7.65 -6.28
CA VAL A 95 -3.73 6.43 -6.72
C VAL A 95 -3.73 6.30 -8.25
N ALA A 96 -3.86 7.42 -8.97
CA ALA A 96 -3.85 7.42 -10.43
C ALA A 96 -2.49 7.04 -11.04
N LEU A 97 -1.39 7.18 -10.27
CA LEU A 97 -0.05 6.76 -10.67
C LEU A 97 0.19 5.25 -10.54
N LEU A 98 -0.67 4.53 -9.83
CA LEU A 98 -0.57 3.08 -9.72
C LEU A 98 -0.89 2.43 -11.06
N PRO A 99 -0.13 1.39 -11.47
CA PRO A 99 -0.39 0.73 -12.73
C PRO A 99 -1.80 0.11 -12.73
N PRO A 100 -2.53 0.20 -13.85
CA PRO A 100 -3.86 -0.37 -13.95
C PRO A 100 -3.82 -1.90 -13.89
N GLY A 101 -4.90 -2.49 -13.38
CA GLY A 101 -5.13 -3.94 -13.38
C GLY A 101 -5.44 -4.53 -12.01
N GLY A 102 -5.72 -5.82 -12.00
CA GLY A 102 -6.05 -6.55 -10.78
C GLY A 102 -7.44 -6.26 -10.23
N LYS A 103 -7.67 -6.65 -8.97
CA LYS A 103 -8.93 -6.39 -8.26
C LYS A 103 -8.82 -5.06 -7.52
N ARG A 104 -9.86 -4.24 -7.61
CA ARG A 104 -9.95 -2.94 -6.94
C ARG A 104 -11.19 -2.92 -6.06
N TYR A 105 -10.98 -2.58 -4.80
CA TYR A 105 -12.01 -2.40 -3.80
C TYR A 105 -11.89 -1.00 -3.22
N GLU A 106 -13.00 -0.28 -3.13
CA GLU A 106 -13.04 1.09 -2.64
C GLU A 106 -14.18 1.22 -1.64
N GLU A 107 -13.87 1.70 -0.44
CA GLU A 107 -14.86 2.00 0.59
C GLU A 107 -14.53 3.35 1.24
N GLY A 108 -15.37 4.36 0.96
CA GLY A 108 -15.19 5.70 1.49
C GLY A 108 -13.84 6.31 1.06
N ASN A 109 -12.96 6.53 2.04
CA ASN A 109 -11.63 7.08 1.83
C ASN A 109 -10.53 5.99 1.80
N MET A 110 -10.89 4.72 1.59
CA MET A 110 -9.94 3.62 1.52
C MET A 110 -10.02 2.88 0.20
N LEU A 111 -8.87 2.40 -0.23
CA LEU A 111 -8.65 1.67 -1.45
C LEU A 111 -7.82 0.43 -1.15
N VAL A 112 -8.27 -0.73 -1.61
CA VAL A 112 -7.48 -1.97 -1.67
C VAL A 112 -7.33 -2.36 -3.13
N LEU A 113 -6.09 -2.57 -3.58
CA LEU A 113 -5.79 -3.14 -4.89
C LEU A 113 -5.02 -4.44 -4.71
N ILE A 114 -5.47 -5.48 -5.41
CA ILE A 114 -4.77 -6.76 -5.50
C ILE A 114 -4.28 -6.91 -6.95
N LEU A 115 -3.01 -6.59 -7.16
CA LEU A 115 -2.37 -6.68 -8.46
C LEU A 115 -1.80 -8.09 -8.65
N PRO A 116 -2.21 -8.82 -9.69
CA PRO A 116 -1.65 -10.14 -9.97
C PRO A 116 -0.18 -10.02 -10.39
N GLN A 117 0.56 -11.11 -10.19
CA GLN A 117 1.92 -11.25 -10.72
C GLN A 117 1.90 -10.96 -12.23
N SER A 118 2.84 -10.15 -12.70
CA SER A 118 3.04 -9.95 -14.13
C SER A 118 3.48 -11.27 -14.76
N GLN A 119 2.77 -11.71 -15.79
CA GLN A 119 3.15 -12.91 -16.54
C GLN A 119 4.47 -12.62 -17.27
N PRO A 120 5.46 -13.54 -17.21
CA PRO A 120 6.74 -13.36 -17.90
C PRO A 120 6.60 -13.28 -19.41
#